data_AF-A0A522CYQ0-F1
#
_entry.id   AF-A0A522CYQ0-F1
#
_cell.length_a   1.000
_cell.length_b   1.000
_cell.length_c   1.000
_cell.angle_alpha   90.00
_cell.angle_beta   90.00
_cell.angle_gamma   90.00
#
_symmetry.space_group_name_H-M   'P 1'
#
loop_
_entity.id
_entity.type
_entity.pdbx_description
1 polymer ?
#
loop_
_entity_poly.entity_id
_entity_poly.type
_entity_poly.pdbx_seq_one_letter_code
_entity_poly.pdbx_strand_id
1 'polypeptide(L)'
;MKKPKLFCCYCGKEIARGEMDGKMRDYCPHCGSVFYENPLPVASTIVVNENREVLLVKRKKDPYRDMWCLPIGFAESGEEIHDAALRELEEEAGVRGEITRLIDVDTVENYFYGSLAIVTYEARITGGSVRPGDDASDAGFFPILDLPPLAWSSNEKAVKLYIEMNTDTWTMVDSFRHLFPDIDSPDGIKPRDDEHYAFLSNVLVKFIDRSIIPVTDGWAAEIARKLPALAAHLDVLYRLNLAALRGIQYWLTRGTDTLGIEEFIESGARLEELGIPLPEAITAMALSRKSLWMLLVKEKIFLTPIEIYTTLELNNRIIFFYDKINYFLALGYVKTKKP
;
A
#
# COMPACT_ATOMS: atom_id res chain seq x y z
N MET A 1 14.62 18.18 36.60
CA MET A 1 16.06 17.96 36.72
C MET A 1 16.26 16.70 37.55
N LYS A 2 16.98 15.71 37.01
CA LYS A 2 17.29 14.46 37.72
C LYS A 2 18.11 14.80 38.97
N LYS A 3 17.56 14.48 40.15
CA LYS A 3 18.25 14.76 41.42
C LYS A 3 19.33 13.71 41.66
N PRO A 4 20.51 14.09 42.17
CA PRO A 4 21.56 13.13 42.50
C PRO A 4 21.10 12.22 43.64
N LYS A 5 21.48 10.95 43.59
CA LYS A 5 21.30 10.03 44.72
C LYS A 5 22.34 10.39 45.80
N LEU A 6 21.89 10.51 47.05
CA LEU A 6 22.79 10.85 48.17
C LEU A 6 22.99 9.67 49.12
N PHE A 7 21.98 8.80 49.25
CA PHE A 7 21.98 7.69 50.19
C PHE A 7 21.62 6.37 49.49
N CYS A 8 22.18 5.27 49.99
CA CYS A 8 21.94 3.91 49.54
C CYS A 8 20.51 3.48 49.90
N CYS A 9 19.72 3.03 48.92
CA CYS A 9 18.36 2.56 49.15
C CYS A 9 18.28 1.24 49.95
N TYR A 10 19.39 0.51 50.10
CA TYR A 10 19.44 -0.76 50.83
C TYR A 10 19.85 -0.60 52.29
N CYS A 11 20.82 0.27 52.60
CA CYS A 11 21.39 0.39 53.95
C CYS A 11 21.33 1.81 54.55
N GLY A 12 20.85 2.80 53.80
CA GLY A 12 20.69 4.18 54.26
C GLY A 12 21.99 4.99 54.44
N LYS A 13 23.16 4.41 54.16
CA LYS A 13 24.47 5.10 54.22
C LYS A 13 24.72 5.95 52.97
N GLU A 14 25.59 6.94 53.10
CA GLU A 14 26.01 7.79 51.97
C GLU A 14 26.64 6.95 50.85
N ILE A 15 26.36 7.36 49.61
CA ILE A 15 26.97 6.76 48.42
C ILE A 15 28.21 7.56 48.00
N ALA A 16 29.14 6.88 47.34
CA ALA A 16 30.33 7.48 46.76
C ALA A 16 30.38 7.21 45.25
N ARG A 17 31.16 8.01 44.52
CA ARG A 17 31.42 7.79 43.10
C ARG A 17 32.81 7.19 42.93
N GLY A 18 32.92 6.08 42.21
CA GLY A 18 34.18 5.36 42.00
C GLY A 18 34.21 4.59 40.69
N GLU A 19 35.38 4.10 40.32
CA GLU A 19 35.56 3.29 39.12
C GLU A 19 35.09 1.85 39.38
N MET A 20 34.07 1.42 38.63
CA MET A 20 33.48 0.09 38.70
C MET A 20 33.29 -0.42 37.27
N ASP A 21 33.88 -1.57 36.95
CA ASP A 21 33.86 -2.17 35.60
C ASP A 21 34.32 -1.18 34.49
N GLY A 22 35.36 -0.38 34.77
CA GLY A 22 35.93 0.60 33.84
C GLY A 22 35.07 1.84 33.57
N LYS A 23 33.99 2.06 34.35
CA LYS A 23 33.17 3.27 34.29
C LYS A 23 33.01 3.91 35.67
N MET A 24 32.91 5.24 35.71
CA MET A 24 32.60 5.96 36.96
C MET A 24 31.14 5.76 37.32
N ARG A 25 30.88 5.12 38.46
CA ARG A 25 29.53 4.79 38.94
C ARG A 25 29.33 5.22 40.37
N ASP A 26 28.08 5.44 40.72
CA ASP A 26 27.66 5.56 42.11
C ASP A 26 27.66 4.16 42.73
N TYR A 27 28.23 4.04 43.92
CA TYR A 27 28.25 2.79 44.68
C TYR A 27 28.18 3.09 46.18
N CYS A 28 27.78 2.10 46.97
CA CYS A 28 27.79 2.19 48.42
C CYS A 28 29.08 1.55 48.99
N PRO A 29 29.98 2.33 49.62
CA PRO A 29 31.18 1.76 50.25
C PRO A 29 30.90 0.81 51.42
N HIS A 30 29.71 0.90 52.03
CA HIS A 30 29.35 0.10 53.20
C HIS A 30 28.85 -1.31 52.85
N CYS A 31 27.91 -1.42 51.90
CA CYS A 31 27.33 -2.71 51.51
C CYS A 31 27.79 -3.22 50.14
N GLY A 32 28.64 -2.47 49.44
CA GLY A 32 29.21 -2.85 48.15
C GLY A 32 28.24 -2.75 46.96
N SER A 33 27.00 -2.28 47.16
CA SER A 33 26.01 -2.17 46.08
C SER A 33 26.43 -1.13 45.04
N VAL A 34 26.38 -1.50 43.76
CA VAL A 34 26.64 -0.61 42.62
C VAL A 34 25.31 -0.12 42.05
N PHE A 35 25.21 1.19 41.80
CA PHE A 35 24.01 1.81 41.23
C PHE A 35 24.22 2.10 39.75
N TYR A 36 23.56 1.31 38.91
CA TYR A 36 23.55 1.53 37.47
C TYR A 36 22.58 2.65 37.11
N GLU A 37 23.00 3.52 36.21
CA GLU A 37 22.11 4.45 35.53
C GLU A 37 21.82 3.90 34.14
N ASN A 38 20.55 3.57 33.90
CA ASN A 38 20.06 3.08 32.63
C ASN A 38 19.13 4.14 32.01
N PRO A 39 19.04 4.23 30.68
CA PRO A 39 18.00 5.02 30.03
C PRO A 39 16.61 4.55 30.47
N LEU A 40 15.70 5.49 30.70
CA LEU A 40 14.31 5.15 31.02
C LEU A 40 13.56 4.75 29.74
N PRO A 41 12.83 3.62 29.73
CA PRO A 41 12.06 3.20 28.57
C PRO A 41 10.83 4.09 28.39
N VAL A 42 10.65 4.59 27.17
CA VAL A 42 9.53 5.44 26.76
C VAL A 42 8.95 4.84 25.48
N ALA A 43 7.63 4.70 25.44
CA ALA A 43 6.89 4.13 24.33
C ALA A 43 6.12 5.24 23.61
N SER A 44 6.17 5.25 22.28
CA SER A 44 5.56 6.27 21.42
C SER A 44 4.81 5.61 20.26
N THR A 45 3.75 6.25 19.79
CA THR A 45 2.91 5.70 18.71
C THR A 45 2.72 6.69 17.57
N ILE A 46 2.96 6.25 16.33
CA ILE A 46 2.54 6.94 15.12
C ILE A 46 1.26 6.30 14.57
N VAL A 47 0.22 7.13 14.44
CA VAL A 47 -1.07 6.73 13.85
C VAL A 47 -1.34 7.68 12.70
N VAL A 48 -1.46 7.15 11.49
CA VAL A 48 -1.70 7.94 10.28
C VAL A 48 -3.01 7.49 9.65
N ASN A 49 -3.89 8.44 9.35
CA ASN A 49 -5.17 8.16 8.68
C ASN A 49 -5.00 8.10 7.15
N GLU A 50 -6.08 7.81 6.44
CA GLU A 50 -6.10 7.65 4.99
C GLU A 50 -5.80 8.96 4.22
N ASN A 51 -6.01 10.11 4.86
CA ASN A 51 -5.69 11.43 4.33
C ASN A 51 -4.22 11.82 4.52
N ARG A 52 -3.37 10.90 5.00
CA ARG A 52 -1.96 11.15 5.38
C ARG A 52 -1.84 12.21 6.46
N GLU A 53 -2.76 12.16 7.41
CA GLU A 53 -2.71 13.00 8.59
C GLU A 53 -2.28 12.13 9.78
N VAL A 54 -1.32 12.62 10.56
CA VAL A 54 -0.81 11.95 11.76
C VAL A 54 -1.55 12.45 13.00
N LEU A 55 -1.89 11.53 13.90
CA LEU A 55 -2.49 11.86 15.19
C LEU A 55 -1.44 12.46 16.11
N LEU A 56 -1.72 13.65 16.62
CA LEU A 56 -0.91 14.32 17.63
C LEU A 56 -1.76 14.64 18.87
N VAL A 57 -1.08 14.73 20.00
CA VAL A 57 -1.61 15.22 21.28
C VAL A 57 -0.83 16.45 21.73
N LYS A 58 -1.51 17.38 22.38
CA LYS A 58 -0.91 18.62 22.90
C LYS A 58 -0.65 18.50 24.38
N ARG A 59 0.59 18.72 24.83
CA ARG A 59 0.99 18.46 26.22
C ARG A 59 0.40 19.46 27.22
N LYS A 60 -0.16 18.98 28.34
CA LYS A 60 -0.63 19.82 29.47
C LYS A 60 0.47 20.25 30.44
N LYS A 61 1.54 19.46 30.54
CA LYS A 61 2.56 19.55 31.60
C LYS A 61 3.95 19.85 31.05
N ASP A 62 4.79 20.43 31.90
CA ASP A 62 6.22 20.56 31.64
C ASP A 62 6.96 19.20 31.67
N PRO A 63 8.05 19.05 30.92
CA PRO A 63 8.59 20.00 29.95
C PRO A 63 7.74 20.09 28.66
N TYR A 64 7.92 21.15 27.87
CA TYR A 64 7.25 21.35 26.58
C TYR A 64 5.72 21.46 26.67
N ARG A 65 5.23 22.13 27.73
CA ARG A 65 3.81 22.48 27.85
C ARG A 65 3.34 23.22 26.59
N ASP A 66 2.12 22.93 26.16
CA ASP A 66 1.47 23.50 24.96
C ASP A 66 2.12 23.14 23.61
N MET A 67 3.12 22.26 23.58
CA MET A 67 3.68 21.70 22.35
C MET A 67 2.97 20.41 21.95
N TRP A 68 2.96 20.12 20.65
CA TRP A 68 2.41 18.89 20.09
C TRP A 68 3.43 17.76 20.10
N CYS A 69 2.98 16.52 20.28
CA CYS A 69 3.78 15.33 20.14
C CYS A 69 2.94 14.15 19.65
N LEU A 70 3.61 13.09 19.20
CA LEU A 70 3.01 11.77 19.11
C LEU A 70 2.56 11.34 20.52
N PRO A 71 1.49 10.55 20.66
CA PRO A 71 1.15 9.88 21.92
C PRO A 71 2.38 9.15 22.47
N ILE A 72 2.80 9.49 23.69
CA ILE A 72 4.10 9.08 24.23
C ILE A 72 4.14 9.09 25.76
N GLY A 73 4.63 8.00 26.35
CA GLY A 73 4.78 7.92 27.80
C GLY A 73 5.75 6.86 28.29
N PHE A 74 5.93 6.77 29.60
CA PHE A 74 6.87 5.83 30.20
C PHE A 74 6.28 4.43 30.23
N ALA A 75 7.09 3.43 29.92
CA ALA A 75 6.69 2.05 30.18
C ALA A 75 6.71 1.76 31.68
N GLU A 76 5.67 1.09 32.18
CA GLU A 76 5.59 0.70 33.59
C GLU A 76 6.33 -0.62 33.86
N SER A 77 6.67 -0.86 35.13
CA SER A 77 7.31 -2.11 35.52
C SER A 77 6.35 -3.29 35.39
N GLY A 78 6.74 -4.31 34.62
CA GLY A 78 5.91 -5.49 34.35
C GLY A 78 5.03 -5.36 33.10
N GLU A 79 5.12 -4.24 32.38
CA GLU A 79 4.45 -3.98 31.11
C GLU A 79 5.41 -4.24 29.94
N GLU A 80 4.89 -4.80 28.83
CA GLU A 80 5.62 -4.85 27.57
C GLU A 80 5.68 -3.47 26.92
N ILE A 81 6.79 -3.10 26.27
CA ILE A 81 6.96 -1.72 25.73
C ILE A 81 5.89 -1.36 24.69
N HIS A 82 5.43 -2.34 23.91
CA HIS A 82 4.38 -2.12 22.93
C HIS A 82 2.98 -2.01 23.56
N ASP A 83 2.74 -2.65 24.70
CA ASP A 83 1.51 -2.47 25.48
C ASP A 83 1.47 -1.07 26.10
N ALA A 84 2.61 -0.58 26.58
CA ALA A 84 2.74 0.82 27.04
C ALA A 84 2.38 1.82 25.93
N ALA A 85 2.86 1.60 24.70
CA ALA A 85 2.51 2.45 23.56
C ALA A 85 0.99 2.50 23.29
N LEU A 86 0.30 1.36 23.42
CA LEU A 86 -1.16 1.27 23.22
C LEU A 86 -1.94 1.87 24.39
N ARG A 87 -1.48 1.68 25.63
CA ARG A 87 -2.06 2.31 26.81
C ARG A 87 -1.98 3.83 26.71
N GLU A 88 -0.80 4.38 26.44
CA GLU A 88 -0.59 5.83 26.29
C GLU A 88 -1.40 6.40 25.12
N LEU A 89 -1.54 5.65 24.02
CA LEU A 89 -2.40 6.04 22.91
C LEU A 89 -3.88 6.20 23.35
N GLU A 90 -4.38 5.27 24.17
CA GLU A 90 -5.75 5.34 24.70
C GLU A 90 -5.89 6.45 25.75
N GLU A 91 -4.93 6.57 26.66
CA GLU A 91 -4.93 7.54 27.77
C GLU A 91 -4.77 8.98 27.30
N GLU A 92 -3.93 9.26 26.29
CA GLU A 92 -3.66 10.62 25.82
C GLU A 92 -4.58 11.05 24.67
N ALA A 93 -4.94 10.14 23.77
CA ALA A 93 -5.66 10.45 22.54
C ALA A 93 -7.06 9.81 22.43
N GLY A 94 -7.47 8.98 23.40
CA GLY A 94 -8.80 8.39 23.46
C GLY A 94 -9.10 7.36 22.37
N VAL A 95 -8.07 6.85 21.69
CA VAL A 95 -8.19 5.87 20.61
C VAL A 95 -7.52 4.57 21.03
N ARG A 96 -8.17 3.45 20.69
CA ARG A 96 -7.61 2.12 20.84
C ARG A 96 -7.00 1.69 19.53
N GLY A 97 -5.85 1.04 19.59
CA GLY A 97 -5.12 0.62 18.42
C GLY A 97 -4.53 -0.77 18.51
N GLU A 98 -3.91 -1.18 17.42
CA GLU A 98 -3.12 -2.39 17.31
C GLU A 98 -1.80 -2.04 16.62
N ILE A 99 -0.70 -2.57 17.15
CA ILE A 99 0.65 -2.32 16.64
C ILE A 99 0.82 -3.02 15.29
N THR A 100 1.22 -2.26 14.28
CA THR A 100 1.50 -2.76 12.93
C THR A 100 2.97 -3.13 12.77
N ARG A 101 3.88 -2.25 13.20
CA ARG A 101 5.34 -2.47 13.12
C ARG A 101 6.12 -1.50 14.01
N LEU A 102 7.38 -1.84 14.28
CA LEU A 102 8.36 -0.93 14.87
C LEU A 102 8.86 0.06 13.79
N ILE A 103 8.95 1.35 14.15
CA ILE A 103 9.43 2.42 13.25
C ILE A 103 10.84 2.86 13.62
N ASP A 104 11.09 3.16 14.90
CA ASP A 104 12.39 3.65 15.36
C ASP A 104 12.66 3.27 16.82
N VAL A 105 13.95 3.18 17.14
CA VAL A 105 14.47 3.12 18.51
C VAL A 105 15.51 4.22 18.64
N ASP A 106 15.23 5.22 19.45
CA ASP A 106 16.08 6.40 19.61
C ASP A 106 16.54 6.58 21.05
N THR A 107 17.67 7.26 21.24
CA THR A 107 18.16 7.64 22.57
C THR A 107 18.26 9.15 22.67
N VAL A 108 17.56 9.73 23.64
CA VAL A 108 17.50 11.18 23.85
C VAL A 108 17.99 11.52 25.24
N GLU A 109 18.95 12.44 25.32
CA GLU A 109 19.38 13.03 26.59
C GLU A 109 18.45 14.19 26.97
N ASN A 110 17.70 14.02 28.05
CA ASN A 110 16.78 15.04 28.54
C ASN A 110 17.27 15.66 29.84
N TYR A 111 17.28 17.00 29.93
CA TYR A 111 17.74 17.71 31.13
C TYR A 111 16.88 17.40 32.39
N PHE A 112 15.61 17.05 32.19
CA PHE A 112 14.68 16.79 33.28
C PHE A 112 14.75 15.34 33.77
N TYR A 113 14.69 14.37 32.84
CA TYR A 113 14.60 12.93 33.13
C TYR A 113 15.95 12.18 33.05
N GLY A 114 16.96 12.75 32.40
CA GLY A 114 18.19 12.06 32.03
C GLY A 114 18.08 11.36 30.69
N SER A 115 18.85 10.28 30.50
CA SER A 115 18.83 9.46 29.28
C SER A 115 17.49 8.73 29.13
N LEU A 116 16.90 8.79 27.95
CA LEU A 116 15.64 8.14 27.58
C LEU A 116 15.87 7.22 26.38
N ALA A 117 15.30 6.01 26.42
CA ALA A 117 15.22 5.11 25.27
C ALA A 117 13.79 5.13 24.74
N ILE A 118 13.58 5.79 23.61
CA ILE A 118 12.26 6.01 23.00
C ILE A 118 12.05 4.98 21.91
N VAL A 119 11.03 4.14 22.07
CA VAL A 119 10.63 3.13 21.09
C VAL A 119 9.34 3.59 20.42
N THR A 120 9.37 3.82 19.11
CA THR A 120 8.22 4.31 18.36
C THR A 120 7.65 3.22 17.47
N TYR A 121 6.35 2.97 17.63
CA TYR A 121 5.60 1.98 16.83
C TYR A 121 4.59 2.66 15.92
N GLU A 122 4.33 2.06 14.76
CA GLU A 122 3.13 2.35 13.98
C GLU A 122 1.95 1.56 14.54
N ALA A 123 0.81 2.23 14.72
CA ALA A 123 -0.44 1.57 15.09
C ALA A 123 -1.58 1.96 14.16
N ARG A 124 -2.53 1.03 14.01
CA ARG A 124 -3.83 1.28 13.35
C ARG A 124 -4.92 1.46 14.40
N ILE A 125 -5.86 2.36 14.15
CA ILE A 125 -7.04 2.53 15.02
C ILE A 125 -7.96 1.33 14.86
N THR A 126 -8.35 0.73 15.99
CA THR A 126 -9.32 -0.37 16.07
C THR A 126 -10.62 0.04 16.76
N GLY A 127 -10.61 1.18 17.46
CA GLY A 127 -11.82 1.78 18.02
C GLY A 127 -11.53 3.01 18.87
N GLY A 128 -12.55 3.53 19.52
CA GLY A 128 -12.46 4.80 20.27
C GLY A 128 -12.72 6.01 19.37
N SER A 129 -12.48 7.20 19.91
CA SER A 129 -12.70 8.47 19.20
C SER A 129 -11.65 9.46 19.66
N VAL A 130 -11.05 10.18 18.72
CA VAL A 130 -10.00 11.16 19.01
C VAL A 130 -10.53 12.21 20.00
N ARG A 131 -9.92 12.24 21.18
CA ARG A 131 -10.21 13.21 22.23
C ARG A 131 -9.00 13.30 23.17
N PRO A 132 -8.66 14.49 23.68
CA PRO A 132 -7.61 14.61 24.67
C PRO A 132 -7.99 13.88 25.96
N GLY A 133 -7.03 13.14 26.53
CA GLY A 133 -7.18 12.51 27.83
C GLY A 133 -6.27 13.12 28.90
N ASP A 134 -5.71 12.29 29.79
CA ASP A 134 -5.16 12.72 31.08
C ASP A 134 -4.15 13.87 30.96
N ASP A 135 -3.07 13.64 30.23
CA ASP A 135 -1.93 14.57 30.11
C ASP A 135 -1.93 15.37 28.80
N ALA A 136 -2.97 15.22 27.98
CA ALA A 136 -3.18 15.97 26.74
C ALA A 136 -4.25 17.08 26.89
N SER A 137 -3.98 18.30 26.45
CA SER A 137 -4.93 19.43 26.44
C SER A 137 -5.75 19.48 25.16
N ASP A 138 -5.24 18.86 24.10
CA ASP A 138 -5.88 18.78 22.79
C ASP A 138 -5.38 17.52 22.06
N ALA A 139 -6.16 17.02 21.09
CA ALA A 139 -5.80 15.86 20.27
C ALA A 139 -6.43 16.00 18.88
N GLY A 140 -5.65 15.74 17.83
CA GLY A 140 -6.12 15.93 16.46
C GLY A 140 -5.21 15.33 15.40
N PHE A 141 -5.76 15.20 14.20
CA PHE A 141 -5.03 14.78 13.01
C PHE A 141 -4.44 16.00 12.29
N PHE A 142 -3.18 15.89 11.87
CA PHE A 142 -2.45 16.96 11.18
C PHE A 142 -1.79 16.42 9.91
N PRO A 143 -1.80 17.16 8.79
CA PRO A 143 -1.13 16.73 7.56
C PRO A 143 0.34 16.37 7.82
N ILE A 144 0.75 15.15 7.49
CA ILE A 144 2.07 14.63 7.88
C ILE A 144 3.24 15.37 7.22
N LEU A 145 2.97 16.06 6.12
CA LEU A 145 3.96 16.87 5.40
C LEU A 145 3.97 18.35 5.84
N ASP A 146 3.04 18.76 6.71
CA ASP A 146 2.91 20.14 7.21
C ASP A 146 2.59 20.13 8.71
N LEU A 147 3.55 19.63 9.50
CA LEU A 147 3.37 19.45 10.94
C LEU A 147 3.73 20.71 11.73
N PRO A 148 3.03 20.97 12.85
CA PRO A 148 3.53 21.94 13.84
C PRO A 148 4.85 21.45 14.44
N PRO A 149 5.67 22.35 15.02
CA PRO A 149 6.86 21.96 15.76
C PRO A 149 6.55 20.94 16.86
N LEU A 150 7.30 19.85 16.89
CA LEU A 150 7.07 18.76 17.85
C LEU A 150 7.91 18.97 19.12
N ALA A 151 7.38 18.52 20.26
CA ALA A 151 8.04 18.64 21.56
C ALA A 151 9.37 17.88 21.65
N TRP A 152 9.54 16.82 20.84
CA TRP A 152 10.64 15.87 20.93
C TRP A 152 11.27 15.61 19.56
N SER A 153 12.60 15.69 19.47
CA SER A 153 13.34 15.41 18.24
C SER A 153 13.20 13.94 17.79
N SER A 154 13.01 13.02 18.73
CA SER A 154 12.72 11.61 18.43
C SER A 154 11.43 11.45 17.64
N ASN A 155 10.43 12.29 17.90
CA ASN A 155 9.16 12.24 17.18
C ASN A 155 9.33 12.75 15.75
N GLU A 156 10.09 13.83 15.57
CA GLU A 156 10.42 14.36 14.23
C GLU A 156 11.18 13.31 13.41
N LYS A 157 12.17 12.64 14.01
CA LYS A 157 12.93 11.55 13.39
C LYS A 157 12.03 10.38 13.02
N ALA A 158 11.16 9.92 13.92
CA ALA A 158 10.25 8.81 13.67
C ALA A 158 9.24 9.13 12.56
N VAL A 159 8.69 10.35 12.54
CA VAL A 159 7.82 10.80 11.44
C VAL A 159 8.58 10.83 10.11
N LYS A 160 9.81 11.32 10.10
CA LYS A 160 10.64 11.34 8.88
C LYS A 160 10.89 9.93 8.35
N LEU A 161 11.28 8.99 9.22
CA LEU A 161 11.46 7.58 8.85
C LEU A 161 10.16 6.98 8.32
N TYR A 162 9.03 7.28 8.95
CA TYR A 162 7.73 6.85 8.46
C TYR A 162 7.43 7.36 7.05
N ILE A 163 7.68 8.64 6.78
CA ILE A 163 7.52 9.22 5.44
C ILE A 163 8.42 8.50 4.44
N GLU A 164 9.70 8.31 4.76
CA GLU A 164 10.66 7.62 3.89
C GLU A 164 10.20 6.19 3.56
N MET A 165 9.70 5.44 4.55
CA MET A 165 9.19 4.08 4.38
C MET A 165 7.93 3.99 3.50
N ASN A 166 7.13 5.06 3.44
CA ASN A 166 5.86 5.09 2.70
C ASN A 166 5.92 5.96 1.43
N THR A 167 7.07 6.56 1.11
CA THR A 167 7.21 7.53 0.00
C THR A 167 6.87 6.89 -1.33
N ASP A 168 7.39 5.70 -1.61
CA ASP A 168 7.10 4.97 -2.85
C ASP A 168 5.59 4.64 -2.94
N THR A 169 5.00 4.16 -1.84
CA THR A 169 3.57 3.82 -1.76
C THR A 169 2.68 5.03 -2.01
N TRP A 170 3.01 6.17 -1.42
CA TRP A 170 2.25 7.41 -1.61
C TRP A 170 2.40 7.96 -3.02
N THR A 171 3.61 7.93 -3.57
CA THR A 171 3.88 8.34 -4.96
C THR A 171 3.11 7.48 -5.94
N MET A 172 3.00 6.17 -5.66
CA MET A 172 2.15 5.25 -6.44
C MET A 172 0.68 5.71 -6.40
N VAL A 173 0.10 5.86 -5.21
CA VAL A 173 -1.32 6.23 -5.04
C VAL A 173 -1.65 7.60 -5.66
N ASP A 174 -0.76 8.58 -5.52
CA ASP A 174 -0.97 9.93 -6.07
C ASP A 174 -0.91 9.94 -7.60
N SER A 175 0.04 9.20 -8.18
CA SER A 175 0.13 9.05 -9.63
C SER A 175 -1.14 8.42 -10.20
N PHE A 176 -1.74 7.46 -9.47
CA PHE A 176 -3.03 6.87 -9.85
C PHE A 176 -4.21 7.84 -9.73
N ARG A 177 -4.30 8.62 -8.63
CA ARG A 177 -5.35 9.65 -8.46
C ARG A 177 -5.27 10.72 -9.55
N HIS A 178 -4.06 11.15 -9.92
CA HIS A 178 -3.86 12.14 -10.98
C HIS A 178 -4.33 11.65 -12.36
N LEU A 179 -4.11 10.36 -12.67
CA LEU A 179 -4.54 9.76 -13.94
C LEU A 179 -6.05 9.53 -14.02
N PHE A 180 -6.74 9.45 -12.88
CA PHE A 180 -8.18 9.14 -12.80
C PHE A 180 -8.88 9.95 -11.69
N PRO A 181 -9.15 11.27 -11.92
CA PRO A 181 -9.67 12.18 -10.89
C PRO A 181 -11.11 11.87 -10.43
N ASP A 182 -11.87 11.05 -11.15
CA ASP A 182 -13.25 10.66 -10.80
C ASP A 182 -13.34 9.45 -9.85
N ILE A 183 -12.23 9.02 -9.26
CA ILE A 183 -12.19 7.91 -8.30
C ILE A 183 -11.85 8.49 -6.93
N ASP A 184 -12.86 8.61 -6.06
CA ASP A 184 -12.65 8.93 -4.65
C ASP A 184 -11.79 7.85 -3.97
N SER A 185 -11.03 8.29 -2.98
CA SER A 185 -9.98 7.55 -2.24
C SER A 185 -10.27 6.07 -1.96
N PRO A 186 -9.25 5.19 -2.04
CA PRO A 186 -9.41 3.78 -1.69
C PRO A 186 -9.43 3.64 -0.16
N ASP A 187 -10.62 3.63 0.43
CA ASP A 187 -10.80 3.14 1.79
C ASP A 187 -10.29 1.68 1.85
N GLY A 188 -9.32 1.40 2.72
CA GLY A 188 -9.06 0.05 3.20
C GLY A 188 -8.25 -0.93 2.34
N ILE A 189 -7.24 -0.53 1.57
CA ILE A 189 -6.29 -1.49 0.94
C ILE A 189 -5.46 -2.20 2.02
N LYS A 190 -6.03 -3.24 2.63
CA LYS A 190 -5.27 -4.34 3.20
C LYS A 190 -4.79 -5.19 2.01
N PRO A 191 -3.53 -5.66 1.99
CA PRO A 191 -3.11 -6.66 1.03
C PRO A 191 -3.81 -7.99 1.34
N ARG A 192 -5.07 -8.09 0.93
CA ARG A 192 -5.79 -9.32 0.67
C ARG A 192 -6.10 -9.33 -0.81
N ASP A 193 -5.78 -10.45 -1.45
CA ASP A 193 -5.52 -10.59 -2.88
C ASP A 193 -6.65 -10.10 -3.83
N ASP A 194 -7.88 -9.86 -3.36
CA ASP A 194 -9.04 -9.56 -4.20
C ASP A 194 -9.16 -8.10 -4.70
N GLU A 195 -8.61 -7.11 -3.98
CA GLU A 195 -8.77 -5.69 -4.34
C GLU A 195 -7.79 -5.23 -5.44
N HIS A 196 -6.56 -5.78 -5.44
CA HIS A 196 -5.61 -5.58 -6.53
C HIS A 196 -6.21 -6.06 -7.86
N TYR A 197 -6.92 -7.19 -7.81
CA TYR A 197 -7.63 -7.76 -8.95
C TYR A 197 -8.80 -6.89 -9.42
N ALA A 198 -9.57 -6.27 -8.53
CA ALA A 198 -10.65 -5.35 -8.91
C ALA A 198 -10.09 -4.06 -9.54
N PHE A 199 -9.02 -3.51 -8.96
CA PHE A 199 -8.37 -2.29 -9.42
C PHE A 199 -7.75 -2.42 -10.82
N LEU A 200 -6.95 -3.48 -11.05
CA LEU A 200 -6.33 -3.75 -12.36
C LEU A 200 -7.35 -4.00 -13.46
N SER A 201 -8.45 -4.67 -13.11
CA SER A 201 -9.57 -4.89 -14.03
C SER A 201 -10.21 -3.56 -14.45
N ASN A 202 -10.40 -2.64 -13.52
CA ASN A 202 -10.95 -1.30 -13.81
C ASN A 202 -10.05 -0.47 -14.75
N VAL A 203 -8.72 -0.56 -14.60
CA VAL A 203 -7.76 0.15 -15.46
C VAL A 203 -7.85 -0.35 -16.90
N LEU A 204 -7.83 -1.67 -17.12
CA LEU A 204 -7.95 -2.25 -18.46
C LEU A 204 -9.32 -1.95 -19.09
N VAL A 205 -10.39 -2.00 -18.30
CA VAL A 205 -11.75 -1.72 -18.77
C VAL A 205 -11.86 -0.30 -19.31
N LYS A 206 -11.35 0.70 -18.58
CA LYS A 206 -11.34 2.11 -19.02
C LYS A 206 -10.43 2.33 -20.24
N PHE A 207 -9.29 1.64 -20.31
CA PHE A 207 -8.38 1.73 -21.44
C PHE A 207 -9.01 1.14 -22.72
N ILE A 208 -9.57 -0.07 -22.64
CA ILE A 208 -10.27 -0.70 -23.76
C ILE A 208 -11.43 0.19 -24.22
N ASP A 209 -12.20 0.77 -23.29
CA ASP A 209 -13.31 1.65 -23.61
C ASP A 209 -12.90 2.84 -24.51
N ARG A 210 -11.78 3.48 -24.18
CA ARG A 210 -11.26 4.64 -24.93
C ARG A 210 -10.59 4.26 -26.24
N SER A 211 -9.96 3.09 -26.30
CA SER A 211 -9.03 2.72 -27.37
C SER A 211 -9.52 1.58 -28.26
N ILE A 212 -10.73 1.04 -28.04
CA ILE A 212 -11.25 -0.11 -28.80
C ILE A 212 -11.30 0.13 -30.31
N ILE A 213 -11.74 1.32 -30.75
CA ILE A 213 -11.81 1.68 -32.18
C ILE A 213 -10.39 1.87 -32.75
N PRO A 214 -9.52 2.72 -32.18
CA PRO A 214 -8.13 2.85 -32.64
C PRO A 214 -7.36 1.53 -32.70
N VAL A 215 -7.53 0.65 -31.71
CA VAL A 215 -6.90 -0.69 -31.70
C VAL A 215 -7.42 -1.54 -32.84
N THR A 216 -8.73 -1.55 -33.06
CA THR A 216 -9.37 -2.37 -34.10
C THR A 216 -8.99 -1.87 -35.49
N ASP A 217 -8.94 -0.56 -35.71
CA ASP A 217 -8.53 0.02 -36.99
C ASP A 217 -7.07 -0.26 -37.31
N GLY A 218 -6.18 -0.09 -36.32
CA GLY A 218 -4.76 -0.42 -36.45
C GLY A 218 -4.52 -1.92 -36.70
N TRP A 219 -5.29 -2.77 -36.02
CA TRP A 219 -5.28 -4.21 -36.23
C TRP A 219 -5.78 -4.59 -37.63
N ALA A 220 -6.88 -4.02 -38.10
CA ALA A 220 -7.46 -4.30 -39.42
C ALA A 220 -6.48 -3.92 -40.55
N ALA A 221 -5.76 -2.81 -40.40
CA ALA A 221 -4.67 -2.44 -41.30
C ALA A 221 -3.51 -3.44 -41.27
N GLU A 222 -3.17 -4.01 -40.09
CA GLU A 222 -2.15 -5.05 -39.97
C GLU A 222 -2.59 -6.38 -40.62
N ILE A 223 -3.88 -6.75 -40.49
CA ILE A 223 -4.48 -7.92 -41.16
C ILE A 223 -4.40 -7.78 -42.68
N ALA A 224 -4.87 -6.65 -43.23
CA ALA A 224 -4.84 -6.42 -44.67
C ALA A 224 -3.43 -6.52 -45.26
N ARG A 225 -2.41 -6.15 -44.48
CA ARG A 225 -1.00 -6.22 -44.88
C ARG A 225 -0.39 -7.62 -44.73
N LYS A 226 -0.68 -8.34 -43.65
CA LYS A 226 -0.02 -9.62 -43.31
C LYS A 226 -0.77 -10.85 -43.79
N LEU A 227 -2.09 -10.76 -43.91
CA LEU A 227 -2.99 -11.84 -44.29
C LEU A 227 -3.90 -11.35 -45.43
N PRO A 228 -3.37 -11.08 -46.63
CA PRO A 228 -4.14 -10.52 -47.74
C PRO A 228 -5.31 -11.43 -48.16
N ALA A 229 -5.19 -12.75 -47.95
CA ALA A 229 -6.28 -13.71 -48.19
C ALA A 229 -7.53 -13.43 -47.33
N LEU A 230 -7.37 -12.77 -46.18
CA LEU A 230 -8.47 -12.41 -45.29
C LEU A 230 -9.08 -11.03 -45.60
N ALA A 231 -8.49 -10.25 -46.52
CA ALA A 231 -8.94 -8.89 -46.79
C ALA A 231 -10.40 -8.83 -47.28
N ALA A 232 -10.85 -9.85 -48.01
CA ALA A 232 -12.23 -9.98 -48.48
C ALA A 232 -13.25 -10.21 -47.34
N HIS A 233 -12.79 -10.61 -46.16
CA HIS A 233 -13.61 -10.93 -44.99
C HIS A 233 -13.32 -9.99 -43.81
N LEU A 234 -12.68 -8.84 -44.08
CA LEU A 234 -12.23 -7.92 -43.04
C LEU A 234 -13.40 -7.38 -42.20
N ASP A 235 -14.59 -7.24 -42.77
CA ASP A 235 -15.78 -6.79 -42.05
C ASP A 235 -16.27 -7.80 -40.98
N VAL A 236 -16.14 -9.10 -41.25
CA VAL A 236 -16.48 -10.17 -40.33
C VAL A 236 -15.43 -10.25 -39.23
N LEU A 237 -14.15 -10.19 -39.62
CA LEU A 237 -13.02 -10.19 -38.70
C LEU A 237 -13.02 -8.93 -37.80
N TYR A 238 -13.38 -7.76 -38.32
CA TYR A 238 -13.52 -6.52 -37.57
C TYR A 238 -14.59 -6.64 -36.48
N ARG A 239 -15.75 -7.22 -36.81
CA ARG A 239 -16.81 -7.49 -35.83
C ARG A 239 -16.37 -8.48 -34.76
N LEU A 240 -15.70 -9.56 -35.16
CA LEU A 240 -15.11 -10.53 -34.23
C LEU A 240 -14.10 -9.86 -33.29
N ASN A 241 -13.27 -8.95 -33.81
CA ASN A 241 -12.29 -8.26 -33.00
C ASN A 241 -12.92 -7.32 -31.97
N LEU A 242 -13.96 -6.58 -32.37
CA LEU A 242 -14.74 -5.76 -31.44
C LEU A 242 -15.41 -6.62 -30.36
N ALA A 243 -15.99 -7.75 -30.75
CA ALA A 243 -16.57 -8.70 -29.80
C ALA A 243 -15.52 -9.24 -28.81
N ALA A 244 -14.31 -9.55 -29.29
CA ALA A 244 -13.20 -9.99 -28.45
C ALA A 244 -12.79 -8.93 -27.43
N LEU A 245 -12.58 -7.68 -27.86
CA LEU A 245 -12.19 -6.59 -26.97
C LEU A 245 -13.29 -6.26 -25.95
N ARG A 246 -14.57 -6.27 -26.37
CA ARG A 246 -15.72 -6.11 -25.45
C ARG A 246 -15.87 -7.29 -24.49
N GLY A 247 -15.64 -8.51 -24.96
CA GLY A 247 -15.67 -9.72 -24.13
C GLY A 247 -14.60 -9.68 -23.04
N ILE A 248 -13.38 -9.24 -23.38
CA ILE A 248 -12.30 -9.00 -22.41
C ILE A 248 -12.72 -7.94 -21.39
N GLN A 249 -13.27 -6.81 -21.86
CA GLN A 249 -13.79 -5.76 -20.98
C GLN A 249 -14.84 -6.32 -20.01
N TYR A 250 -15.81 -7.08 -20.53
CA TYR A 250 -16.86 -7.71 -19.74
C TYR A 250 -16.31 -8.68 -18.69
N TRP A 251 -15.43 -9.60 -19.09
CA TRP A 251 -14.86 -10.60 -18.17
C TRP A 251 -13.97 -10.00 -17.09
N LEU A 252 -13.30 -8.89 -17.38
CA LEU A 252 -12.58 -8.09 -16.38
C LEU A 252 -13.54 -7.44 -15.38
N THR A 253 -14.71 -6.96 -15.82
CA THR A 253 -15.66 -6.29 -14.90
C THR A 253 -16.43 -7.23 -13.97
N ARG A 254 -16.74 -8.47 -14.38
CA ARG A 254 -17.72 -9.31 -13.67
C ARG A 254 -17.19 -10.56 -13.01
N GLY A 255 -15.90 -10.88 -13.16
CA GLY A 255 -15.27 -12.00 -12.46
C GLY A 255 -15.84 -13.36 -12.86
N THR A 256 -15.08 -14.11 -13.65
CA THR A 256 -15.30 -15.55 -13.95
C THR A 256 -16.56 -15.99 -14.68
N ASP A 257 -17.53 -15.11 -14.96
CA ASP A 257 -18.75 -15.47 -15.68
C ASP A 257 -18.50 -15.96 -17.12
N THR A 258 -19.25 -16.99 -17.52
CA THR A 258 -19.29 -17.59 -18.86
C THR A 258 -20.13 -16.80 -19.88
N LEU A 259 -20.72 -15.67 -19.47
CA LEU A 259 -21.48 -14.80 -20.37
C LEU A 259 -20.58 -14.26 -21.50
N GLY A 260 -21.08 -14.29 -22.73
CA GLY A 260 -20.35 -13.87 -23.94
C GLY A 260 -19.65 -15.01 -24.71
N ILE A 261 -19.63 -16.23 -24.18
CA ILE A 261 -19.02 -17.40 -24.86
C ILE A 261 -19.79 -17.80 -26.13
N GLU A 262 -21.12 -17.68 -26.11
CA GLU A 262 -22.02 -18.06 -27.21
C GLU A 262 -21.69 -17.27 -28.49
N GLU A 263 -21.39 -15.98 -28.36
CA GLU A 263 -21.02 -15.10 -29.48
C GLU A 263 -19.74 -15.59 -30.20
N PHE A 264 -18.77 -16.14 -29.46
CA PHE A 264 -17.56 -16.70 -30.05
C PHE A 264 -17.79 -18.08 -30.70
N ILE A 265 -18.72 -18.88 -30.17
CA ILE A 265 -19.12 -20.14 -30.81
C ILE A 265 -19.84 -19.85 -32.14
N GLU A 266 -20.77 -18.90 -32.15
CA GLU A 266 -21.47 -18.45 -33.36
C GLU A 266 -20.51 -17.83 -34.39
N SER A 267 -19.56 -17.02 -33.92
CA SER A 267 -18.51 -16.47 -34.79
C SER A 267 -17.67 -17.58 -35.41
N GLY A 268 -17.32 -18.61 -34.64
CA GLY A 268 -16.60 -19.79 -35.14
C GLY A 268 -17.34 -20.52 -36.25
N ALA A 269 -18.64 -20.76 -36.04
CA ALA A 269 -19.52 -21.35 -37.05
C ALA A 269 -19.55 -20.51 -38.35
N ARG A 270 -19.70 -19.20 -38.21
CA ARG A 270 -19.74 -18.26 -39.35
C ARG A 270 -18.42 -18.20 -40.13
N LEU A 271 -17.28 -18.32 -39.45
CA LEU A 271 -15.97 -18.38 -40.13
C LEU A 271 -15.88 -19.62 -41.04
N GLU A 272 -16.42 -20.76 -40.58
CA GLU A 272 -16.43 -22.00 -41.35
C GLU A 272 -17.38 -21.92 -42.55
N GLU A 273 -18.58 -21.36 -42.37
CA GLU A 273 -19.54 -21.11 -43.46
C GLU A 273 -18.95 -20.21 -44.57
N LEU A 274 -18.10 -19.26 -44.19
CA LEU A 274 -17.41 -18.36 -45.12
C LEU A 274 -16.15 -18.97 -45.73
N GLY A 275 -15.79 -20.20 -45.36
CA GLY A 275 -14.60 -20.90 -45.85
C GLY A 275 -13.27 -20.29 -45.37
N ILE A 276 -13.29 -19.48 -44.31
CA ILE A 276 -12.09 -18.87 -43.73
C ILE A 276 -11.34 -19.94 -42.94
N PRO A 277 -10.11 -20.33 -43.29
CA PRO A 277 -9.50 -21.43 -42.59
C PRO A 277 -9.13 -21.03 -41.14
N LEU A 278 -9.39 -21.96 -40.23
CA LEU A 278 -9.24 -21.73 -38.78
C LEU A 278 -7.83 -21.23 -38.37
N PRO A 279 -6.70 -21.71 -38.95
CA PRO A 279 -5.37 -21.19 -38.63
C PRO A 279 -5.23 -19.68 -38.90
N GLU A 280 -5.82 -19.17 -39.98
CA GLU A 280 -5.82 -17.77 -40.35
C GLU A 280 -6.66 -16.94 -39.39
N ALA A 281 -7.82 -17.46 -38.97
CA ALA A 281 -8.66 -16.81 -37.95
C ALA A 281 -7.96 -16.74 -36.58
N ILE A 282 -7.30 -17.81 -36.13
CA ILE A 282 -6.51 -17.81 -34.88
C ILE A 282 -5.33 -16.82 -35.00
N THR A 283 -4.68 -16.77 -36.17
CA THR A 283 -3.60 -15.80 -36.41
C THR A 283 -4.13 -14.36 -36.34
N ALA A 284 -5.34 -14.10 -36.86
CA ALA A 284 -5.98 -12.80 -36.76
C ALA A 284 -6.22 -12.40 -35.29
N MET A 285 -6.69 -13.33 -34.46
CA MET A 285 -6.85 -13.11 -33.01
C MET A 285 -5.52 -12.89 -32.29
N ALA A 286 -4.46 -13.62 -32.67
CA ALA A 286 -3.13 -13.41 -32.12
C ALA A 286 -2.58 -12.00 -32.45
N LEU A 287 -2.83 -11.50 -33.67
CA LEU A 287 -2.50 -10.13 -34.05
C LEU A 287 -3.31 -9.11 -33.25
N SER A 288 -4.58 -9.39 -32.93
CA SER A 288 -5.38 -8.49 -32.10
C SER A 288 -4.81 -8.36 -30.70
N ARG A 289 -4.48 -9.49 -30.06
CA ARG A 289 -3.80 -9.51 -28.76
C ARG A 289 -2.53 -8.66 -28.80
N LYS A 290 -1.72 -8.82 -29.85
CA LYS A 290 -0.52 -8.01 -30.06
C LYS A 290 -0.83 -6.53 -30.22
N SER A 291 -1.84 -6.15 -31.01
CA SER A 291 -2.23 -4.74 -31.21
C SER A 291 -2.68 -4.09 -29.91
N LEU A 292 -3.48 -4.80 -29.10
CA LEU A 292 -3.86 -4.37 -27.76
C LEU A 292 -2.63 -4.17 -26.87
N TRP A 293 -1.72 -5.15 -26.86
CA TRP A 293 -0.49 -5.09 -26.07
C TRP A 293 0.43 -3.93 -26.48
N MET A 294 0.65 -3.75 -27.78
CA MET A 294 1.51 -2.69 -28.30
C MET A 294 0.95 -1.30 -27.99
N LEU A 295 -0.38 -1.13 -27.99
CA LEU A 295 -0.98 0.14 -27.60
C LEU A 295 -0.84 0.38 -26.09
N LEU A 296 -1.06 -0.64 -25.25
CA LEU A 296 -0.82 -0.56 -23.80
C LEU A 296 0.63 -0.13 -23.51
N VAL A 297 1.60 -0.71 -24.22
CA VAL A 297 3.03 -0.36 -24.13
C VAL A 297 3.31 1.06 -24.63
N LYS A 298 2.65 1.50 -25.71
CA LYS A 298 2.90 2.81 -26.34
C LYS A 298 2.32 3.96 -25.54
N GLU A 299 1.14 3.79 -24.95
CA GLU A 299 0.51 4.80 -24.09
C GLU A 299 1.13 4.85 -22.69
N LYS A 300 1.82 3.79 -22.27
CA LYS A 300 2.48 3.68 -20.97
C LYS A 300 3.98 3.43 -21.15
N ILE A 301 4.76 4.49 -21.38
CA ILE A 301 6.22 4.39 -21.31
C ILE A 301 6.56 3.96 -19.88
N PHE A 302 7.08 2.74 -19.73
CA PHE A 302 7.41 2.11 -18.46
C PHE A 302 8.59 2.81 -17.79
N LEU A 303 8.32 3.59 -16.75
CA LEU A 303 9.32 4.36 -16.03
C LEU A 303 9.53 3.84 -14.60
N THR A 304 8.61 3.01 -14.08
CA THR A 304 8.70 2.49 -12.70
C THR A 304 8.63 0.95 -12.62
N PRO A 305 9.29 0.33 -11.62
CA PRO A 305 9.21 -1.12 -11.38
C PRO A 305 7.78 -1.65 -11.19
N ILE A 306 6.87 -0.83 -10.69
CA ILE A 306 5.46 -1.19 -10.46
C ILE A 306 4.64 -1.21 -11.75
N GLU A 307 4.92 -0.29 -12.68
CA GLU A 307 4.34 -0.36 -14.02
C GLU A 307 4.72 -1.66 -14.72
N ILE A 308 5.94 -2.17 -14.49
CA ILE A 308 6.41 -3.46 -15.03
C ILE A 308 5.61 -4.62 -14.42
N TYR A 309 5.45 -4.69 -13.10
CA TYR A 309 4.72 -5.77 -12.44
C TYR A 309 3.23 -5.79 -12.84
N THR A 310 2.59 -4.61 -12.80
CA THR A 310 1.22 -4.42 -13.25
C THR A 310 1.07 -4.90 -14.70
N THR A 311 1.99 -4.51 -15.57
CA THR A 311 2.00 -4.88 -16.99
C THR A 311 2.12 -6.40 -17.17
N LEU A 312 2.96 -7.08 -16.38
CA LEU A 312 3.09 -8.54 -16.42
C LEU A 312 1.80 -9.26 -16.02
N GLU A 313 1.14 -8.82 -14.95
CA GLU A 313 -0.11 -9.43 -14.51
C GLU A 313 -1.24 -9.21 -15.54
N LEU A 314 -1.35 -7.98 -16.05
CA LEU A 314 -2.31 -7.65 -17.11
C LEU A 314 -2.06 -8.48 -18.37
N ASN A 315 -0.81 -8.70 -18.76
CA ASN A 315 -0.46 -9.55 -19.89
C ASN A 315 -0.97 -10.98 -19.70
N ASN A 316 -0.75 -11.56 -18.52
CA ASN A 316 -1.18 -12.93 -18.21
C ASN A 316 -2.72 -13.07 -18.30
N ARG A 317 -3.46 -12.06 -17.83
CA ARG A 317 -4.92 -12.04 -17.92
C ARG A 317 -5.42 -11.92 -19.36
N ILE A 318 -4.84 -10.99 -20.13
CA ILE A 318 -5.15 -10.84 -21.56
C ILE A 318 -4.88 -12.16 -22.30
N ILE A 319 -3.74 -12.81 -22.04
CA ILE A 319 -3.41 -14.11 -22.63
C ILE A 319 -4.53 -15.12 -22.34
N PHE A 320 -4.93 -15.27 -21.09
CA PHE A 320 -5.96 -16.22 -20.68
C PHE A 320 -7.32 -15.96 -21.36
N PHE A 321 -7.71 -14.70 -21.53
CA PHE A 321 -8.95 -14.36 -22.23
C PHE A 321 -8.89 -14.68 -23.73
N TYR A 322 -7.78 -14.37 -24.39
CA TYR A 322 -7.60 -14.74 -25.81
C TYR A 322 -7.55 -16.25 -26.01
N ASP A 323 -6.97 -17.00 -25.07
CA ASP A 323 -6.95 -18.46 -25.13
C ASP A 323 -8.38 -19.04 -25.02
N LYS A 324 -9.21 -18.48 -24.13
CA LYS A 324 -10.64 -18.82 -24.06
C LYS A 324 -11.38 -18.50 -25.36
N ILE A 325 -11.18 -17.31 -25.92
CA ILE A 325 -11.82 -16.90 -27.17
C ILE A 325 -11.43 -17.87 -28.30
N ASN A 326 -10.14 -18.18 -28.44
CA ASN A 326 -9.64 -19.10 -29.45
C ASN A 326 -10.23 -20.51 -29.28
N TYR A 327 -10.35 -21.00 -28.05
CA TYR A 327 -10.97 -22.29 -27.76
C TYR A 327 -12.43 -22.32 -28.24
N PHE A 328 -13.23 -21.31 -27.91
CA PHE A 328 -14.65 -21.27 -28.27
C PHE A 328 -14.89 -21.02 -29.77
N LEU A 329 -14.04 -20.21 -30.40
CA LEU A 329 -14.02 -20.05 -31.86
C LEU A 329 -13.76 -21.40 -32.55
N ALA A 330 -12.73 -22.13 -32.12
CA ALA A 330 -12.42 -23.44 -32.67
C ALA A 330 -13.56 -24.45 -32.43
N LEU A 331 -14.18 -24.41 -31.25
CA LEU A 331 -15.32 -25.27 -30.92
C LEU A 331 -16.52 -25.01 -31.85
N GLY A 332 -16.84 -23.75 -32.11
CA GLY A 332 -17.89 -23.36 -33.06
C GLY A 332 -17.59 -23.80 -34.48
N TYR A 333 -16.35 -23.55 -34.93
CA TYR A 333 -15.85 -23.90 -36.25
C TYR A 333 -15.91 -25.40 -36.53
N VAL A 334 -15.55 -26.24 -35.56
CA VAL A 334 -15.56 -27.70 -35.73
C VAL A 334 -16.98 -28.27 -35.69
N LYS A 335 -17.91 -27.64 -34.94
CA LYS A 335 -19.30 -28.12 -34.83
C LYS A 335 -20.09 -27.96 -36.13
N THR A 336 -19.81 -26.95 -36.94
CA THR A 336 -20.45 -26.76 -38.27
C THR A 336 -19.87 -27.67 -39.33
N LYS A 337 -18.58 -28.00 -39.19
CA LYS A 337 -17.86 -28.97 -40.01
C LYS A 337 -18.28 -30.42 -39.67
N LYS A 338 -19.56 -30.76 -39.79
CA LYS A 338 -19.99 -32.18 -39.82
C LYS A 338 -19.48 -32.82 -41.13
N PRO A 339 -19.06 -34.10 -41.08
CA PRO A 339 -18.33 -34.78 -42.16
C PRO A 339 -19.08 -34.89 -43.48
#